data_AF-A9V0X0-F1
#
_entry.id   AF-A9V0X0-F1
#
_cell.length_a   1.000
_cell.length_b   1.000
_cell.length_c   1.000
_cell.angle_alpha   90.00
_cell.angle_beta   90.00
_cell.angle_gamma   90.00
#
_symmetry.space_group_name_H-M   'P 1'
#
loop_
_entity.id
_entity.type
_entity.pdbx_description
1 polymer ?
#
loop_
_entity_poly.entity_id
_entity_poly.type
_entity_poly.pdbx_seq_one_letter_code
_entity_poly.pdbx_strand_id
1 'polypeptide(L)'
;MAVRQAMLALNAMRITPVTVMTTRALSASSILSARMPSPPLSKYLMFVMDKREDSDFMSKHKLEDKNLRDVSVELGRQWRDLSDAEREQYAKRYTENREQYENDLAKFLKSHPPMPRPPRSAMALWSKESGLAASTPFTERSRAWLETSEEEKKQWGDRLEAAKGSYIKDLEQWIDTHKEDYARFQEFQEKHKPLPFAQWYQRARISKKAEIRDLVRVPNENKTYKLEKLPEKNKEELRNFYNTYKQSKRRALKRALRQNGLLWIVARS
;
A
#
# COMPACT_ATOMS: atom_id res chain seq x y z
N MET A 1 19.32 11.87 20.68
CA MET A 1 19.38 10.50 20.08
C MET A 1 18.10 10.16 19.31
N ALA A 2 16.90 10.31 19.88
CA ALA A 2 15.62 9.99 19.24
C ALA A 2 15.33 10.77 17.94
N VAL A 3 15.63 12.07 17.90
CA VAL A 3 15.41 12.93 16.71
C VAL A 3 16.29 12.52 15.52
N ARG A 4 17.54 12.13 15.80
CA ARG A 4 18.48 11.64 14.78
C ARG A 4 18.00 10.31 14.19
N GLN A 5 17.43 9.42 15.02
CA GLN A 5 16.79 8.19 14.55
C GLN A 5 15.50 8.45 13.75
N ALA A 6 14.66 9.41 14.17
CA ALA A 6 13.47 9.81 13.42
C ALA A 6 13.82 10.43 12.05
N MET A 7 14.86 11.27 12.00
CA MET A 7 15.36 11.83 10.74
C MET A 7 15.98 10.78 9.82
N LEU A 8 16.71 9.81 10.38
CA LEU A 8 17.23 8.68 9.60
C LEU A 8 16.09 7.80 9.06
N ALA A 9 15.04 7.57 9.86
CA ALA A 9 13.85 6.85 9.41
C ALA A 9 13.11 7.60 8.28
N LEU A 10 12.91 8.93 8.41
CA LEU A 10 12.28 9.77 7.39
C LEU A 10 13.10 9.89 6.10
N ASN A 11 14.43 9.95 6.20
CA ASN A 11 15.33 9.97 5.04
C ASN A 11 15.42 8.60 4.37
N ALA A 12 15.52 7.50 5.13
CA ALA A 12 15.48 6.15 4.58
C ALA A 12 14.15 5.84 3.85
N MET A 13 13.06 6.46 4.32
CA MET A 13 11.73 6.36 3.72
C MET A 13 11.59 7.03 2.34
N ARG A 14 12.40 8.04 2.01
CA ARG A 14 12.29 8.80 0.74
C ARG A 14 13.10 8.25 -0.44
N ILE A 15 14.03 7.32 -0.20
CA ILE A 15 15.10 7.00 -1.18
C ILE A 15 14.77 5.82 -2.12
N THR A 16 13.73 5.03 -1.85
CA THR A 16 13.40 3.84 -2.67
C THR A 16 11.93 3.85 -3.16
N PRO A 17 11.65 3.48 -4.42
CA PRO A 17 10.32 3.62 -5.03
C PRO A 17 9.24 2.74 -4.37
N VAL A 18 9.63 1.60 -3.80
CA VAL A 18 8.72 0.74 -2.99
C VAL A 18 8.29 1.44 -1.70
N THR A 19 9.13 2.31 -1.16
CA THR A 19 8.92 2.98 0.12
C THR A 19 7.97 4.17 -0.03
N VAL A 20 7.83 4.76 -1.22
CA VAL A 20 6.84 5.84 -1.49
C VAL A 20 5.38 5.33 -1.37
N MET A 21 5.12 4.05 -1.69
CA MET A 21 3.79 3.44 -1.54
C MET A 21 3.52 2.97 -0.10
N THR A 22 4.53 2.45 0.60
CA THR A 22 4.38 1.98 1.99
C THR A 22 4.41 3.13 3.01
N THR A 23 5.09 4.24 2.72
CA THR A 23 5.20 5.42 3.62
C THR A 23 3.86 6.06 3.97
N ARG A 24 2.86 6.04 3.07
CA ARG A 24 1.50 6.51 3.39
C ARG A 24 0.87 5.68 4.52
N ALA A 25 1.06 4.36 4.49
CA ALA A 25 0.57 3.43 5.49
C ALA A 25 1.42 3.42 6.78
N LEU A 26 2.63 3.99 6.77
CA LEU A 26 3.55 4.02 7.90
C LEU A 26 3.54 5.35 8.68
N SER A 27 2.85 6.38 8.18
CA SER A 27 2.87 7.70 8.83
C SER A 27 2.26 7.69 10.24
N ALA A 28 2.66 8.62 11.11
CA ALA A 28 2.03 8.81 12.43
C ALA A 28 0.51 9.05 12.31
N SER A 29 0.10 9.66 11.19
CA SER A 29 -1.29 9.78 10.77
C SER A 29 -2.01 8.43 10.62
N SER A 30 -1.31 7.36 10.21
CA SER A 30 -1.88 6.02 10.04
C SER A 30 -2.10 5.27 11.36
N ILE A 31 -1.41 5.65 12.44
CA ILE A 31 -1.58 5.07 13.77
C ILE A 31 -2.70 5.79 14.50
N LEU A 32 -2.66 7.12 14.43
CA LEU A 32 -3.76 7.95 14.89
C LEU A 32 -5.04 7.60 14.12
N SER A 33 -4.94 7.26 12.82
CA SER A 33 -6.07 6.78 12.00
C SER A 33 -6.82 5.57 12.57
N ALA A 34 -6.21 4.74 13.42
CA ALA A 34 -6.91 3.59 14.02
C ALA A 34 -7.80 3.98 15.21
N ARG A 35 -7.51 5.12 15.86
CA ARG A 35 -8.30 5.69 16.97
C ARG A 35 -9.03 6.98 16.58
N MET A 36 -8.68 7.55 15.44
CA MET A 36 -9.35 8.70 14.86
C MET A 36 -10.79 8.27 14.58
N PRO A 37 -11.78 9.11 14.93
CA PRO A 37 -13.14 8.89 14.51
C PRO A 37 -13.17 8.57 13.02
N SER A 38 -13.98 7.59 12.61
CA SER A 38 -14.16 7.28 11.20
C SER A 38 -15.14 8.28 10.59
N PRO A 39 -14.93 8.72 9.34
CA PRO A 39 -15.89 9.58 8.67
C PRO A 39 -17.25 8.87 8.59
N PRO A 40 -18.37 9.61 8.70
CA PRO A 40 -19.70 9.01 8.65
C PRO A 40 -19.91 8.34 7.29
N LEU A 41 -20.70 7.26 7.29
CA LEU A 41 -21.11 6.60 6.05
C LEU A 41 -21.83 7.60 5.14
N SER A 42 -21.61 7.50 3.83
CA SER A 42 -22.38 8.29 2.87
C SER A 42 -23.88 7.95 2.94
N LYS A 43 -24.75 8.88 2.56
CA LYS A 43 -26.22 8.71 2.55
C LYS A 43 -26.65 7.36 1.92
N TYR A 44 -26.06 7.02 0.78
CA TYR A 44 -26.32 5.75 0.09
C TYR A 44 -25.83 4.52 0.88
N LEU A 45 -24.64 4.60 1.47
CA LEU A 45 -24.10 3.47 2.25
C LEU A 45 -24.91 3.23 3.53
N MET A 46 -25.44 4.29 4.16
CA MET A 46 -26.36 4.16 5.30
C MET A 46 -27.62 3.40 4.87
N PHE A 47 -28.22 3.78 3.74
CA PHE A 47 -29.34 3.04 3.17
C PHE A 47 -29.00 1.57 2.87
N VAL A 48 -27.84 1.29 2.29
CA VAL A 48 -27.39 -0.09 2.02
C VAL A 48 -27.27 -0.90 3.31
N MET A 49 -26.79 -0.32 4.41
CA MET A 49 -26.70 -1.00 5.71
C MET A 49 -28.09 -1.26 6.28
N ASP A 50 -28.93 -0.22 6.35
CA ASP A 50 -30.32 -0.34 6.85
C ASP A 50 -31.10 -1.43 6.09
N LYS A 51 -30.96 -1.49 4.76
CA LYS A 51 -31.67 -2.47 3.92
C LYS A 51 -31.05 -3.86 3.94
N ARG A 52 -29.78 -4.01 4.30
CA ARG A 52 -29.15 -5.31 4.52
C ARG A 52 -29.52 -5.91 5.87
N GLU A 53 -29.80 -5.07 6.87
CA GLU A 53 -30.26 -5.49 8.20
C GLU A 53 -31.77 -5.82 8.21
N ASP A 54 -32.53 -5.20 7.32
CA ASP A 54 -33.96 -5.47 7.11
C ASP A 54 -34.17 -6.84 6.40
N SER A 55 -34.43 -7.88 7.19
CA SER A 55 -34.68 -9.24 6.69
C SER A 55 -35.89 -9.32 5.76
N ASP A 56 -36.95 -8.57 6.05
CA ASP A 56 -38.18 -8.59 5.25
C ASP A 56 -37.91 -7.99 3.87
N PHE A 57 -37.13 -6.91 3.81
CA PHE A 57 -36.68 -6.34 2.54
C PHE A 57 -35.79 -7.31 1.75
N MET A 58 -34.80 -7.93 2.40
CA MET A 58 -33.89 -8.87 1.74
C MET A 58 -34.62 -10.10 1.19
N SER A 59 -35.56 -10.66 1.96
CA SER A 59 -36.47 -11.74 1.55
C SER A 59 -37.36 -11.31 0.39
N LYS A 60 -38.05 -10.17 0.51
CA LYS A 60 -38.97 -9.65 -0.52
C LYS A 60 -38.30 -9.46 -1.87
N HIS A 61 -37.05 -8.99 -1.87
CA HIS A 61 -36.25 -8.77 -3.08
C HIS A 61 -35.40 -9.99 -3.49
N LYS A 62 -35.53 -11.12 -2.77
CA LYS A 62 -34.79 -12.37 -3.00
C LYS A 62 -33.28 -12.12 -3.08
N LEU A 63 -32.74 -11.40 -2.10
CA LEU A 63 -31.35 -10.93 -2.07
C LEU A 63 -30.44 -11.74 -1.11
N GLU A 64 -31.01 -12.60 -0.26
CA GLU A 64 -30.30 -13.32 0.80
C GLU A 64 -29.18 -14.23 0.28
N ASP A 65 -29.47 -15.05 -0.72
CA ASP A 65 -28.51 -16.00 -1.32
C ASP A 65 -27.79 -15.45 -2.57
N LYS A 66 -28.00 -14.17 -2.89
CA LYS A 66 -27.41 -13.58 -4.10
C LYS A 66 -25.97 -13.15 -3.89
N ASN A 67 -25.20 -13.15 -4.98
CA ASN A 67 -23.86 -12.60 -4.97
C ASN A 67 -23.89 -11.10 -4.62
N LEU A 68 -22.88 -10.63 -3.89
CA LEU A 68 -22.73 -9.24 -3.46
C LEU A 68 -22.90 -8.22 -4.60
N ARG A 69 -22.47 -8.59 -5.81
CA ARG A 69 -22.66 -7.76 -7.01
C ARG A 69 -24.14 -7.52 -7.29
N ASP A 70 -24.95 -8.58 -7.32
CA ASP A 70 -26.36 -8.52 -7.68
C ASP A 70 -27.17 -7.80 -6.60
N VAL A 71 -26.82 -8.03 -5.33
CA VAL A 71 -27.38 -7.30 -4.18
C VAL A 71 -27.09 -5.79 -4.30
N SER A 72 -25.86 -5.43 -4.66
CA SER A 72 -25.47 -4.02 -4.82
C SER A 72 -26.18 -3.33 -5.99
N VAL A 73 -26.42 -4.07 -7.09
CA VAL A 73 -27.17 -3.55 -8.25
C VAL A 73 -28.62 -3.27 -7.88
N GLU A 74 -29.29 -4.19 -7.18
CA GLU A 74 -30.68 -3.99 -6.78
C GLU A 74 -30.82 -2.87 -5.76
N LEU A 75 -29.95 -2.80 -4.74
CA LEU A 75 -29.94 -1.69 -3.79
C LEU A 75 -29.68 -0.33 -4.46
N GLY A 76 -28.80 -0.30 -5.48
CA GLY A 76 -28.57 0.90 -6.29
C GLY A 76 -29.78 1.32 -7.14
N ARG A 77 -30.65 0.38 -7.53
CA ARG A 77 -31.94 0.69 -8.16
C ARG A 77 -32.90 1.28 -7.14
N GLN A 78 -33.06 0.61 -6.00
CA GLN A 78 -33.97 1.02 -4.93
C GLN A 78 -33.63 2.40 -4.37
N TRP A 79 -32.35 2.74 -4.25
CA TRP A 79 -31.90 4.09 -3.83
C TRP A 79 -32.33 5.20 -4.81
N ARG A 80 -32.35 4.92 -6.11
CA ARG A 80 -32.80 5.87 -7.14
C ARG A 80 -34.32 6.05 -7.09
N ASP A 81 -35.03 4.96 -6.81
CA ASP A 81 -36.49 4.91 -6.74
C ASP A 81 -37.05 5.42 -5.39
N LEU A 82 -36.19 5.74 -4.40
CA LEU A 82 -36.62 6.33 -3.12
C LEU A 82 -37.36 7.65 -3.32
N SER A 83 -38.37 7.86 -2.48
CA SER A 83 -39.07 9.14 -2.39
C SER A 83 -38.16 10.25 -1.86
N ASP A 84 -38.50 11.51 -2.18
CA ASP A 84 -37.74 12.65 -1.68
C ASP A 84 -37.79 12.76 -0.15
N ALA A 85 -38.89 12.32 0.48
CA ALA A 85 -39.03 12.28 1.94
C ALA A 85 -38.05 11.27 2.58
N GLU A 86 -37.91 10.07 2.03
CA GLU A 86 -36.96 9.07 2.51
C GLU A 86 -35.52 9.50 2.25
N ARG A 87 -35.24 10.09 1.08
CA ARG A 87 -33.92 10.63 0.75
C ARG A 87 -33.52 11.77 1.70
N GLU A 88 -34.47 12.61 2.09
CA GLU A 88 -34.27 13.69 3.06
C GLU A 88 -33.99 13.13 4.47
N GLN A 89 -34.63 12.03 4.87
CA GLN A 89 -34.31 11.35 6.14
C GLN A 89 -32.84 10.90 6.19
N TYR A 90 -32.32 10.29 5.12
CA TYR A 90 -30.90 9.95 5.01
C TYR A 90 -30.00 11.17 4.94
N ALA A 91 -30.47 12.28 4.35
CA ALA A 91 -29.73 13.54 4.34
C ALA A 91 -29.55 14.12 5.75
N LYS A 92 -30.63 14.16 6.54
CA LYS A 92 -30.61 14.64 7.93
C LYS A 92 -29.74 13.78 8.84
N ARG A 93 -29.87 12.46 8.77
CA ARG A 93 -28.99 11.55 9.53
C ARG A 93 -27.53 11.72 9.15
N TYR A 94 -27.23 11.95 7.86
CA TYR A 94 -25.87 12.22 7.42
C TYR A 94 -25.32 13.55 7.97
N THR A 95 -26.12 14.61 8.00
CA THR A 95 -25.69 15.90 8.57
C THR A 95 -25.44 15.78 10.08
N GLU A 96 -26.32 15.11 10.82
CA GLU A 96 -26.15 14.86 12.26
C GLU A 96 -24.88 14.04 12.55
N ASN A 97 -24.70 12.92 11.84
CA ASN A 97 -23.52 12.07 12.00
C ASN A 97 -22.23 12.81 11.61
N ARG A 98 -22.30 13.70 10.63
CA ARG A 98 -21.17 14.53 10.21
C ARG A 98 -20.81 15.57 11.27
N GLU A 99 -21.78 16.25 11.85
CA GLU A 99 -21.54 17.20 12.94
C GLU A 99 -20.95 16.49 14.18
N GLN A 100 -21.47 15.32 14.54
CA GLN A 100 -20.91 14.49 15.60
C GLN A 100 -19.47 14.08 15.29
N TYR A 101 -19.22 13.59 14.07
CA TYR A 101 -17.88 13.25 13.61
C TYR A 101 -16.91 14.43 13.69
N GLU A 102 -17.31 15.62 13.23
CA GLU A 102 -16.47 16.82 13.27
C GLU A 102 -16.15 17.23 14.71
N ASN A 103 -17.12 17.13 15.63
CA ASN A 103 -16.93 17.39 17.06
C ASN A 103 -15.98 16.36 17.71
N ASP A 104 -16.17 15.08 17.45
CA ASP A 104 -15.34 14.02 18.01
C ASP A 104 -13.93 14.06 17.44
N LEU A 105 -13.80 14.39 16.14
CA LEU A 105 -12.52 14.62 15.51
C LEU A 105 -11.80 15.81 16.13
N ALA A 106 -12.49 16.91 16.40
CA ALA A 106 -11.90 18.07 17.07
C ALA A 106 -11.40 17.75 18.49
N LYS A 107 -12.18 17.01 19.28
CA LYS A 107 -11.78 16.53 20.61
C LYS A 107 -10.58 15.58 20.54
N PHE A 108 -10.59 14.68 19.55
CA PHE A 108 -9.48 13.75 19.29
C PHE A 108 -8.20 14.50 18.93
N LEU A 109 -8.26 15.46 18.00
CA LEU A 109 -7.10 16.26 17.59
C LEU A 109 -6.57 17.17 18.69
N LYS A 110 -7.43 17.62 19.61
CA LYS A 110 -7.02 18.38 20.80
C LYS A 110 -6.24 17.52 21.81
N SER A 111 -6.65 16.27 21.98
CA SER A 111 -6.00 15.33 22.91
C SER A 111 -4.79 14.62 22.30
N HIS A 112 -4.77 14.47 20.98
CA HIS A 112 -3.72 13.81 20.21
C HIS A 112 -3.33 14.71 19.03
N PRO A 113 -2.60 15.81 19.29
CA PRO A 113 -2.18 16.72 18.24
C PRO A 113 -1.33 15.98 17.21
N PRO A 114 -1.57 16.19 15.92
CA PRO A 114 -0.82 15.52 14.88
C PRO A 114 0.66 15.90 14.98
N MET A 115 1.52 14.91 14.77
CA MET A 115 2.97 15.14 14.69
C MET A 115 3.26 16.26 13.66
N PRO A 116 4.19 17.18 13.98
CA PRO A 116 4.65 18.19 13.02
C PRO A 116 5.03 17.56 11.68
N ARG A 117 4.68 18.22 10.58
CA ARG A 117 5.01 17.73 9.24
C ARG A 117 6.39 18.25 8.80
N PRO A 118 7.21 17.42 8.14
CA PRO A 118 8.50 17.88 7.64
C PRO A 118 8.30 18.99 6.60
N PRO A 119 9.23 19.96 6.51
CA PRO A 119 9.15 21.02 5.51
C PRO A 119 9.16 20.45 4.09
N ARG A 120 8.48 21.18 3.17
CA ARG A 120 8.48 20.86 1.74
C ARG A 120 9.90 21.02 1.18
N SER A 121 10.24 20.29 0.12
CA SER A 121 11.56 20.44 -0.52
C SER A 121 11.77 21.86 -1.06
N ALA A 122 13.03 22.25 -1.24
CA ALA A 122 13.42 23.55 -1.82
C ALA A 122 12.68 23.81 -3.15
N MET A 123 12.67 22.82 -4.04
CA MET A 123 11.92 22.83 -5.29
C MET A 123 10.40 23.00 -5.11
N ALA A 124 9.80 22.36 -4.10
CA ALA A 124 8.36 22.45 -3.86
C ALA A 124 7.94 23.78 -3.22
N LEU A 125 8.84 24.42 -2.47
CA LEU A 125 8.66 25.78 -1.97
C LEU A 125 8.81 26.80 -3.10
N TRP A 126 9.88 26.66 -3.89
CA TRP A 126 10.11 27.45 -5.09
C TRP A 126 8.95 27.37 -6.07
N SER A 127 8.51 26.17 -6.46
CA SER A 127 7.41 25.98 -7.41
C SER A 127 6.11 26.66 -6.96
N LYS A 128 5.90 26.85 -5.66
CA LYS A 128 4.73 27.56 -5.13
C LYS A 128 4.88 29.08 -5.30
N GLU A 129 6.07 29.62 -5.08
CA GLU A 129 6.36 31.05 -5.18
C GLU A 129 6.56 31.52 -6.63
N SER A 130 7.10 30.67 -7.51
CA SER A 130 7.30 30.98 -8.94
C SER A 130 6.00 31.03 -9.75
N GLY A 131 4.84 30.83 -9.11
CA GLY A 131 3.54 30.90 -9.77
C GLY A 131 3.21 29.72 -10.69
N LEU A 132 4.06 28.69 -10.76
CA LEU A 132 3.73 27.45 -11.47
C LEU A 132 2.58 26.76 -10.74
N ALA A 133 1.40 26.78 -11.37
CA ALA A 133 0.20 26.18 -10.78
C ALA A 133 0.45 24.72 -10.38
N ALA A 134 -0.20 24.27 -9.31
CA ALA A 134 -0.08 22.87 -8.86
C ALA A 134 -0.55 21.85 -9.93
N SER A 135 -1.36 22.30 -10.89
CA SER A 135 -1.80 21.55 -12.08
C SER A 135 -0.70 21.32 -13.11
N THR A 136 0.41 22.06 -13.05
CA THR A 136 1.54 21.91 -13.98
C THR A 136 2.16 20.51 -13.82
N PRO A 137 2.38 19.78 -14.94
CA PRO A 137 3.02 18.46 -14.89
C PRO A 137 4.33 18.50 -14.13
N PHE A 138 4.60 17.44 -13.35
CA PHE A 138 5.82 17.33 -12.55
C PHE A 138 7.09 17.51 -13.42
N THR A 139 7.07 16.95 -14.64
CA THR A 139 8.19 17.02 -15.59
C THR A 139 8.55 18.46 -15.96
N GLU A 140 7.56 19.32 -16.12
CA GLU A 140 7.76 20.73 -16.50
C GLU A 140 8.28 21.55 -15.32
N ARG A 141 7.72 21.34 -14.12
CA ARG A 141 8.27 21.91 -12.88
C ARG A 141 9.70 21.47 -12.62
N SER A 142 10.03 20.21 -12.96
CA SER A 142 11.40 19.70 -12.84
C SER A 142 12.37 20.34 -13.80
N ARG A 143 11.98 20.60 -15.05
CA ARG A 143 12.87 21.28 -16.00
C ARG A 143 13.11 22.72 -15.58
N ALA A 144 12.03 23.43 -15.24
CA ALA A 144 12.13 24.82 -14.80
C ALA A 144 13.01 24.96 -13.55
N TRP A 145 12.97 24.01 -12.60
CA TRP A 145 13.89 23.98 -11.44
C TRP A 145 15.34 23.65 -11.81
N LEU A 146 15.60 22.89 -12.88
CA LEU A 146 16.97 22.61 -13.31
C LEU A 146 17.59 23.82 -14.01
N GLU A 147 16.76 24.59 -14.72
CA GLU A 147 17.13 25.81 -15.45
C GLU A 147 17.33 27.03 -14.54
N THR A 148 16.89 27.00 -13.27
CA THR A 148 17.18 28.10 -12.33
C THR A 148 18.66 28.23 -12.01
N SER A 149 19.07 29.45 -11.67
CA SER A 149 20.44 29.77 -11.27
C SER A 149 20.87 28.99 -10.03
N GLU A 150 22.16 28.67 -9.93
CA GLU A 150 22.71 27.97 -8.76
C GLU A 150 22.63 28.84 -7.49
N GLU A 151 22.68 30.16 -7.63
CA GLU A 151 22.48 31.12 -6.56
C GLU A 151 21.05 31.06 -5.99
N GLU A 152 20.06 30.97 -6.87
CA GLU A 152 18.66 30.81 -6.49
C GLU A 152 18.45 29.46 -5.81
N LYS A 153 18.97 28.36 -6.38
CA LYS A 153 18.91 27.03 -5.75
C LYS A 153 19.56 27.03 -4.37
N LYS A 154 20.69 27.72 -4.19
CA LYS A 154 21.37 27.88 -2.90
C LYS A 154 20.50 28.63 -1.89
N GLN A 155 19.90 29.75 -2.29
CA GLN A 155 18.99 30.51 -1.43
C GLN A 155 17.82 29.65 -0.94
N TRP A 156 17.24 28.85 -1.82
CA TRP A 156 16.17 27.93 -1.46
C TRP A 156 16.63 26.75 -0.60
N GLY A 157 17.87 26.30 -0.80
CA GLY A 157 18.54 25.35 0.08
C GLY A 157 18.69 25.89 1.50
N ASP A 158 19.18 27.11 1.65
CA ASP A 158 19.37 27.76 2.96
C ASP A 158 18.02 27.98 3.67
N ARG A 159 16.98 28.42 2.93
CA ARG A 159 15.60 28.52 3.45
C ARG A 159 15.08 27.15 3.92
N LEU A 160 15.35 26.09 3.18
CA LEU A 160 14.96 24.73 3.56
C LEU A 160 15.69 24.28 4.83
N GLU A 161 16.99 24.52 4.96
CA GLU A 161 17.75 24.16 6.17
C GLU A 161 17.27 24.94 7.40
N ALA A 162 16.97 26.24 7.25
CA ALA A 162 16.36 27.02 8.32
C ALA A 162 14.99 26.43 8.75
N ALA A 163 14.15 26.07 7.77
CA ALA A 163 12.85 25.43 8.04
C ALA A 163 12.98 24.02 8.65
N LYS A 164 14.03 23.27 8.30
CA LYS A 164 14.35 22.00 8.97
C LYS A 164 14.76 22.25 10.42
N GLY A 165 15.54 23.29 10.68
CA GLY A 165 15.95 23.69 12.03
C GLY A 165 14.76 24.04 12.94
N SER A 166 13.79 24.81 12.44
CA SER A 166 12.56 25.10 13.20
C SER A 166 11.71 23.84 13.39
N TYR A 167 11.54 23.04 12.34
CA TYR A 167 10.80 21.78 12.40
C TYR A 167 11.37 20.80 13.44
N ILE A 168 12.70 20.72 13.56
CA ILE A 168 13.36 19.86 14.56
C ILE A 168 12.98 20.31 15.97
N LYS A 169 13.01 21.62 16.25
CA LYS A 169 12.63 22.16 17.56
C LYS A 169 11.17 21.88 17.88
N ASP A 170 10.27 22.10 16.91
CA ASP A 170 8.84 21.83 17.07
C ASP A 170 8.59 20.34 17.33
N LEU A 171 9.32 19.46 16.63
CA LEU A 171 9.24 18.02 16.79
C LEU A 171 9.77 17.57 18.15
N GLU A 172 10.88 18.13 18.63
CA GLU A 172 11.43 17.87 19.96
C GLU A 172 10.42 18.23 21.05
N GLN A 173 9.86 19.44 20.99
CA GLN A 173 8.82 19.89 21.91
C GLN A 173 7.57 18.99 21.86
N TRP A 174 7.17 18.54 20.67
CA TRP A 174 6.05 17.61 20.50
C TRP A 174 6.35 16.24 21.12
N ILE A 175 7.54 15.68 20.90
CA ILE A 175 7.96 14.40 21.49
C ILE A 175 7.98 14.48 23.02
N ASP A 176 8.46 15.59 23.58
CA ASP A 176 8.52 15.77 25.03
C ASP A 176 7.14 15.85 25.67
N THR A 177 6.18 16.47 24.97
CA THR A 177 4.79 16.60 25.42
C THR A 177 3.95 15.34 25.17
N HIS A 178 4.28 14.53 24.15
CA HIS A 178 3.49 13.38 23.68
C HIS A 178 4.30 12.07 23.61
N LYS A 179 5.00 11.74 24.69
CA LYS A 179 5.92 10.58 24.76
C LYS A 179 5.24 9.24 24.45
N GLU A 180 4.03 9.03 24.96
CA GLU A 180 3.27 7.78 24.75
C GLU A 180 2.84 7.60 23.30
N ASP A 181 2.36 8.67 22.66
CA ASP A 181 2.00 8.65 21.25
C ASP A 181 3.22 8.43 20.35
N TYR A 182 4.36 9.01 20.72
CA TYR A 182 5.63 8.77 20.03
C TYR A 182 6.12 7.33 20.20
N ALA A 183 6.00 6.73 21.40
CA ALA A 183 6.37 5.33 21.63
C ALA A 183 5.50 4.38 20.79
N ARG A 184 4.18 4.62 20.74
CA ARG A 184 3.28 3.87 19.87
C ARG A 184 3.63 4.05 18.39
N PHE A 185 4.08 5.26 18.01
CA PHE A 185 4.60 5.50 16.66
C PHE A 185 5.80 4.62 16.31
N GLN A 186 6.76 4.50 17.22
CA GLN A 186 7.91 3.62 17.05
C GLN A 186 7.51 2.15 16.95
N GLU A 187 6.61 1.67 17.81
CA GLU A 187 6.14 0.28 17.79
C GLU A 187 5.49 -0.08 16.45
N PHE A 188 4.64 0.81 15.93
CA PHE A 188 4.01 0.61 14.62
C PHE A 188 5.02 0.63 13.47
N GLN A 189 5.99 1.56 13.52
CA GLN A 189 7.08 1.60 12.54
C GLN A 189 7.86 0.30 12.50
N GLU A 190 8.17 -0.29 13.65
CA GLU A 190 8.84 -1.59 13.72
C GLU A 190 7.94 -2.74 13.25
N LYS A 191 6.66 -2.73 13.63
CA LYS A 191 5.68 -3.77 13.22
C LYS A 191 5.45 -3.79 11.71
N HIS A 192 5.40 -2.62 11.08
CA HIS A 192 5.10 -2.48 9.65
C HIS A 192 6.34 -2.15 8.81
N LYS A 193 7.54 -2.28 9.39
CA LYS A 193 8.81 -2.06 8.73
C LYS A 193 8.86 -2.87 7.43
N PRO A 194 9.11 -2.22 6.28
CA PRO A 194 9.18 -2.95 5.02
C PRO A 194 10.34 -3.94 5.10
N LEU A 195 10.09 -5.16 4.63
CA LEU A 195 11.14 -6.17 4.53
C LEU A 195 12.33 -5.59 3.75
N PRO A 196 13.58 -5.91 4.15
CA PRO A 196 14.75 -5.56 3.35
C PRO A 196 14.55 -5.96 1.89
N PHE A 197 14.98 -5.13 0.95
CA PHE A 197 14.76 -5.35 -0.48
C PHE A 197 15.13 -6.76 -0.93
N ALA A 198 16.23 -7.32 -0.41
CA ALA A 198 16.64 -8.70 -0.67
C ALA A 198 15.59 -9.73 -0.21
N GLN A 199 15.01 -9.58 0.98
CA GLN A 199 13.98 -10.49 1.50
C GLN A 199 12.66 -10.32 0.75
N TRP A 200 12.26 -9.08 0.45
CA TRP A 200 11.09 -8.81 -0.39
C TRP A 200 11.24 -9.44 -1.77
N TYR A 201 12.39 -9.26 -2.42
CA TYR A 201 12.71 -9.83 -3.72
C TYR A 201 12.71 -11.37 -3.70
N GLN A 202 13.27 -11.99 -2.66
CA GLN A 202 13.20 -13.45 -2.51
C GLN A 202 11.76 -13.93 -2.33
N ARG A 203 10.94 -13.26 -1.51
CA ARG A 203 9.52 -13.62 -1.33
C ARG A 203 8.70 -13.43 -2.60
N ALA A 204 8.89 -12.33 -3.32
CA ALA A 204 8.25 -12.08 -4.62
C ALA A 204 8.68 -13.12 -5.67
N ARG A 205 9.97 -13.48 -5.70
CA ARG A 205 10.49 -14.54 -6.57
C ARG A 205 9.91 -15.91 -6.22
N ILE A 206 9.81 -16.24 -4.93
CA ILE A 206 9.21 -17.50 -4.46
C ILE A 206 7.71 -17.53 -4.79
N SER A 207 6.99 -16.43 -4.58
CA SER A 207 5.57 -16.29 -4.89
C SER A 207 5.31 -16.43 -6.38
N LYS A 208 6.05 -15.71 -7.24
CA LYS A 208 5.94 -15.82 -8.69
C LYS A 208 6.38 -17.19 -9.22
N LYS A 209 7.38 -17.80 -8.59
CA LYS A 209 7.80 -19.18 -8.89
C LYS A 209 6.75 -20.20 -8.47
N ALA A 210 6.04 -19.98 -7.36
CA ALA A 210 4.94 -20.84 -6.92
C ALA A 210 3.71 -20.70 -7.83
N GLU A 211 3.41 -19.49 -8.28
CA GLU A 211 2.34 -19.18 -9.23
C GLU A 211 2.59 -19.80 -10.61
N ILE A 212 3.85 -19.76 -11.09
CA ILE A 212 4.26 -20.32 -12.38
C ILE A 212 4.53 -21.84 -12.30
N ARG A 213 4.71 -22.42 -11.10
CA ARG A 213 5.08 -23.83 -10.91
C ARG A 213 4.13 -24.80 -11.61
N ASP A 214 2.86 -24.44 -11.68
CA ASP A 214 1.77 -25.28 -12.15
C ASP A 214 1.28 -24.88 -13.57
N LEU A 215 1.96 -23.93 -14.22
CA LEU A 215 1.64 -23.46 -15.56
C LEU A 215 2.52 -24.16 -16.60
N VAL A 216 1.89 -24.75 -17.61
CA VAL A 216 2.59 -25.33 -18.75
C VAL A 216 2.38 -24.47 -19.99
N ARG A 217 3.43 -24.41 -20.80
CA ARG A 217 3.50 -23.66 -22.03
C ARG A 217 2.82 -24.48 -23.14
N VAL A 218 1.57 -24.17 -23.45
CA VAL A 218 0.80 -24.84 -24.52
C VAL A 218 0.99 -24.06 -25.82
N PRO A 219 1.43 -24.70 -26.92
CA PRO A 219 1.57 -24.03 -28.21
C PRO A 219 0.19 -23.65 -28.76
N ASN A 220 0.06 -22.42 -29.25
CA ASN A 220 -1.11 -21.94 -29.98
C ASN A 220 -0.85 -22.02 -31.49
N GLU A 221 -1.91 -21.93 -32.30
CA GLU A 221 -1.88 -22.09 -33.76
C GLU A 221 -0.86 -21.16 -34.46
N ASN A 222 -0.53 -20.03 -33.83
CA ASN A 222 0.42 -19.03 -34.35
C ASN A 222 1.87 -19.16 -33.83
N LYS A 223 2.31 -20.34 -33.35
CA LYS A 223 3.64 -20.55 -32.70
C LYS A 223 3.92 -19.65 -31.48
N THR A 224 2.91 -18.94 -30.99
CA THR A 224 2.90 -18.29 -29.68
C THR A 224 2.49 -19.30 -28.62
N TYR A 225 2.80 -19.05 -27.36
CA TYR A 225 2.46 -20.00 -26.30
C TYR A 225 1.58 -19.36 -25.24
N LYS A 226 0.58 -20.11 -24.78
CA LYS A 226 -0.30 -19.73 -23.69
C LYS A 226 0.08 -20.51 -22.44
N LEU A 227 0.06 -19.84 -21.28
CA LEU A 227 0.27 -20.49 -19.98
C LEU A 227 -1.08 -20.98 -19.47
N GLU A 228 -1.24 -22.29 -19.35
CA GLU A 228 -2.46 -22.91 -18.82
C GLU A 228 -2.16 -23.76 -17.58
N LYS A 229 -3.12 -23.79 -16.64
CA LYS A 229 -3.01 -24.60 -15.42
C LYS A 229 -3.14 -26.08 -15.78
N LEU A 230 -2.19 -26.89 -15.34
CA LEU A 230 -2.19 -28.33 -15.63
C LEU A 230 -3.29 -29.08 -14.85
N PRO A 231 -4.07 -29.98 -15.48
CA PRO A 231 -5.02 -30.86 -14.79
C PRO A 231 -4.32 -31.73 -13.73
N GLU A 232 -4.95 -31.94 -12.58
CA GLU A 232 -4.35 -32.63 -11.42
C GLU A 232 -3.83 -34.03 -11.74
N LYS A 233 -4.55 -34.80 -12.56
CA LYS A 233 -4.15 -36.14 -13.03
C LYS A 233 -2.80 -36.14 -13.76
N ASN A 234 -2.47 -35.07 -14.47
CA ASN A 234 -1.23 -34.94 -15.24
C ASN A 234 -0.07 -34.40 -14.38
N LYS A 235 -0.34 -33.85 -13.18
CA LYS A 235 0.71 -33.30 -12.29
C LYS A 235 1.58 -34.40 -11.69
N GLU A 236 0.99 -35.54 -11.32
CA GLU A 236 1.72 -36.69 -10.80
C GLU A 236 2.57 -37.36 -11.86
N GLU A 237 2.04 -37.53 -13.08
CA GLU A 237 2.78 -38.08 -14.21
C GLU A 237 3.99 -37.19 -14.58
N LEU A 238 3.81 -35.85 -14.61
CA LEU A 238 4.91 -34.91 -14.83
C LEU A 238 5.94 -34.91 -13.70
N ARG A 239 5.50 -35.03 -12.43
CA ARG A 239 6.43 -35.20 -11.30
C ARG A 239 7.23 -36.50 -11.43
N ASN A 240 6.58 -37.60 -11.78
CA ASN A 240 7.22 -38.89 -11.97
C ASN A 240 8.19 -38.85 -13.16
N PHE A 241 7.78 -38.29 -14.31
CA PHE A 241 8.65 -38.10 -15.46
C PHE A 241 9.88 -37.26 -15.12
N TYR A 242 9.69 -36.12 -14.46
CA TYR A 242 10.79 -35.24 -14.07
C TYR A 242 11.74 -35.92 -13.06
N ASN A 243 11.21 -36.68 -12.10
CA ASN A 243 12.02 -37.44 -11.15
C ASN A 243 12.83 -38.53 -11.85
N THR A 244 12.22 -39.27 -12.79
CA THR A 244 12.88 -40.31 -13.59
C THR A 244 13.95 -39.71 -14.51
N TYR A 245 13.65 -38.59 -15.17
CA TYR A 245 14.60 -37.84 -15.99
C TYR A 245 15.79 -37.30 -15.17
N LYS A 246 15.52 -36.72 -13.99
CA LYS A 246 16.57 -36.23 -13.07
C LYS A 246 17.43 -37.38 -12.56
N GLN A 247 16.83 -38.53 -12.26
CA GLN A 247 17.57 -39.74 -11.92
C GLN A 247 18.40 -40.27 -13.10
N SER A 248 17.87 -40.25 -14.33
CA SER A 248 18.60 -40.71 -15.52
C SER A 248 19.79 -39.80 -15.82
N LYS A 249 19.63 -38.47 -15.76
CA LYS A 249 20.73 -37.50 -15.91
C LYS A 249 21.79 -37.63 -14.81
N ARG A 250 21.37 -37.86 -13.55
CA ARG A 250 22.31 -38.14 -12.45
C ARG A 250 23.08 -39.43 -12.67
N ARG A 251 22.43 -40.48 -13.18
CA ARG A 251 23.07 -41.76 -13.53
C ARG A 251 24.03 -41.59 -14.71
N ALA A 252 23.65 -40.85 -15.75
CA ALA A 252 24.49 -40.54 -16.90
C ALA A 252 25.72 -39.72 -16.51
N LEU A 253 25.55 -38.68 -15.69
CA LEU A 253 26.64 -37.88 -15.15
C LEU A 253 27.58 -38.72 -14.26
N LYS A 254 27.04 -39.58 -13.39
CA LYS A 254 27.84 -40.52 -12.58
C LYS A 254 28.61 -41.52 -13.45
N ARG A 255 28.04 -42.03 -14.55
CA ARG A 255 28.75 -42.92 -15.49
C ARG A 255 29.87 -42.17 -16.22
N ALA A 256 29.61 -40.97 -16.72
CA ALA A 256 30.61 -40.13 -17.38
C ALA A 256 31.77 -39.76 -16.43
N LEU A 257 31.47 -39.42 -15.18
CA LEU A 257 32.49 -39.17 -14.15
C LEU A 257 33.25 -40.44 -13.77
N ARG A 258 32.63 -41.62 -13.82
CA ARG A 258 33.30 -42.92 -13.59
C ARG A 258 34.29 -43.26 -14.70
N GLN A 259 33.86 -43.10 -15.95
CA GLN A 259 34.68 -43.35 -17.14
C GLN A 259 35.89 -42.41 -17.22
N ASN A 260 35.75 -41.18 -16.73
CA ASN A 260 36.82 -40.19 -16.70
C ASN A 260 37.64 -40.17 -15.38
N GLY A 261 37.44 -41.13 -14.47
CA GLY A 261 38.20 -41.21 -13.20
C GLY A 261 37.90 -40.12 -12.15
N LEU A 262 36.85 -39.32 -12.36
CA LEU A 262 36.48 -38.13 -11.55
C LEU A 262 35.32 -38.39 -10.57
N LEU A 263 35.02 -39.65 -10.26
CA LEU A 263 33.86 -40.00 -9.43
C LEU A 263 33.93 -39.42 -8.01
N TRP A 264 35.15 -39.16 -7.50
CA TRP A 264 35.40 -38.63 -6.16
C TRP A 264 34.86 -37.21 -5.93
N ILE A 265 34.62 -36.44 -7.00
CA ILE A 265 34.09 -35.06 -6.92
C ILE A 265 32.65 -35.02 -6.41
N VAL A 266 31.84 -36.07 -6.64
CA VAL A 266 30.43 -36.11 -6.22
C VAL A 266 30.25 -36.61 -4.78
N ALA A 267 31.28 -37.21 -4.18
CA ALA A 267 31.19 -37.78 -2.83
C ALA A 267 31.30 -36.76 -1.69
N ARG A 268 31.56 -35.47 -1.99
CA ARG A 268 31.85 -34.42 -1.00
C ARG A 268 30.83 -33.28 -0.95
N SER A 269 29.64 -33.44 -1.54
CA SER A 269 28.56 -32.43 -1.56
C SER A 269 27.24 -32.98 -1.04
#